data_AF-W0TC00-F1
#
_entry.id   AF-W0TC00-F1
#
_cell.length_a   1.000
_cell.length_b   1.000
_cell.length_c   1.000
_cell.angle_alpha   90.00
_cell.angle_beta   90.00
_cell.angle_gamma   90.00
#
_symmetry.space_group_name_H-M   'P 1'
#
loop_
_entity.id
_entity.type
_entity.pdbx_description
1 polymer ?
#
loop_
_entity_poly.entity_id
_entity_poly.type
_entity_poly.pdbx_seq_one_letter_code
_entity_poly.pdbx_strand_id
1 'polypeptide(L)'
;MSVFHTLLLGATGLTGSLVFQHFASLHSYLSWVDLANLKDDLELNHYVLVISRSSFDLRDTVKLAFDELQNSDLVEWHYSFFHDDDENDNQSVITYSTRLNDAVSVNINVLVSTIQEPDSTKWAEIIPKRLSTYDGLTNLSVISCLGSTSLGSKKSGVPREWVDKTLNFEILKAVTDNVSISKKVTQYIAVTSFNNPALSKLFPYFKAKQEFESDVKLLLEKSETCNSAIILRPGPLIGKHGSTPVFVTPELDDHLLRSVLKYKKAILSHYATRIKLWQDVGIATRASELVAQISYKVPGARLVGYPVKANDCAIVIASERIANALGKHSSHVKFRIINSQEIDSYKAEFSNSGADSVQALPLSPAPVLVFNNLLS
;
A
#
# COMPACT_ATOMS: atom_id res chain seq x y z
N MET A 1 4.54 -10.11 22.24
CA MET A 1 5.30 -9.97 20.99
C MET A 1 4.51 -10.59 19.85
N SER A 2 4.17 -9.82 18.82
CA SER A 2 3.50 -10.32 17.62
C SER A 2 4.41 -10.13 16.41
N VAL A 3 4.75 -11.23 15.74
CA VAL A 3 5.57 -11.25 14.53
C VAL A 3 4.70 -11.67 13.35
N PHE A 4 4.75 -10.93 12.25
CA PHE A 4 3.98 -11.27 11.06
C PHE A 4 4.63 -10.77 9.77
N HIS A 5 4.31 -11.44 8.66
CA HIS A 5 5.00 -11.25 7.39
C HIS A 5 4.04 -10.88 6.26
N THR A 6 4.44 -9.99 5.37
CA THR A 6 3.65 -9.54 4.23
C THR A 6 4.49 -9.57 2.98
N LEU A 7 4.03 -10.31 1.96
CA LEU A 7 4.55 -10.18 0.61
C LEU A 7 3.68 -9.15 -0.13
N LEU A 8 4.25 -8.00 -0.48
CA LEU A 8 3.56 -6.95 -1.22
C LEU A 8 3.99 -6.93 -2.68
N LEU A 9 3.05 -7.27 -3.57
CA LEU A 9 3.24 -7.24 -5.01
C LEU A 9 2.66 -5.94 -5.59
N GLY A 10 3.44 -5.26 -6.43
CA GLY A 10 2.99 -4.03 -7.10
C GLY A 10 3.10 -2.77 -6.26
N ALA A 11 4.07 -2.72 -5.33
CA ALA A 11 4.34 -1.57 -4.48
C ALA A 11 4.67 -0.26 -5.25
N THR A 12 5.11 -0.36 -6.51
CA THR A 12 5.35 0.81 -7.37
C THR A 12 4.10 1.30 -8.11
N GLY A 13 2.99 0.57 -8.02
CA GLY A 13 1.70 0.96 -8.58
C GLY A 13 0.93 1.91 -7.66
N LEU A 14 -0.14 2.53 -8.18
CA LEU A 14 -0.94 3.51 -7.43
C LEU A 14 -1.46 2.97 -6.09
N THR A 15 -2.12 1.81 -6.08
CA THR A 15 -2.66 1.25 -4.83
C THR A 15 -1.56 0.64 -3.97
N GLY A 16 -0.60 -0.08 -4.56
CA GLY A 16 0.45 -0.76 -3.81
C GLY A 16 1.39 0.20 -3.06
N SER A 17 1.72 1.35 -3.66
CA SER A 17 2.52 2.39 -2.99
C SER A 17 1.79 2.96 -1.77
N LEU A 18 0.49 3.20 -1.90
CA LEU A 18 -0.34 3.67 -0.78
C LEU A 18 -0.49 2.59 0.30
N VAL A 19 -0.62 1.31 -0.06
CA VAL A 19 -0.63 0.20 0.92
C VAL A 19 0.67 0.18 1.70
N PHE A 20 1.81 0.33 1.02
CA PHE A 20 3.09 0.43 1.71
C PHE A 20 3.18 1.67 2.60
N GLN A 21 2.68 2.83 2.16
CA GLN A 21 2.61 4.02 3.00
C GLN A 21 1.83 3.78 4.29
N HIS A 22 0.71 3.05 4.24
CA HIS A 22 -0.03 2.65 5.45
C HIS A 22 0.76 1.65 6.31
N PHE A 23 1.51 0.72 5.72
CA PHE A 23 2.41 -0.14 6.50
C PHE A 23 3.58 0.60 7.13
N ALA A 24 4.05 1.67 6.50
CA ALA A 24 5.08 2.54 7.07
C ALA A 24 4.49 3.46 8.16
N SER A 25 3.20 3.78 8.12
CA SER A 25 2.58 4.71 9.06
C SER A 25 2.25 4.06 10.42
N LEU A 26 2.65 4.73 11.50
CA LEU A 26 2.31 4.35 12.87
C LEU A 26 0.78 4.27 13.09
N HIS A 27 0.03 5.19 12.48
CA HIS A 27 -1.41 5.30 12.68
C HIS A 27 -2.14 3.99 12.34
N SER A 28 -1.72 3.30 11.28
CA SER A 28 -2.34 2.04 10.85
C SER A 28 -2.24 0.91 11.87
N TYR A 29 -1.22 0.92 12.74
CA TYR A 29 -1.08 -0.07 13.82
C TYR A 29 -1.87 0.33 15.06
N LEU A 30 -1.82 1.61 15.43
CA LEU A 30 -2.47 2.11 16.64
C LEU A 30 -3.99 1.97 16.59
N SER A 31 -4.61 2.05 15.41
CA SER A 31 -6.06 1.83 15.26
C SER A 31 -6.53 0.44 15.70
N TRP A 32 -5.63 -0.52 15.86
CA TRP A 32 -5.93 -1.89 16.29
C TRP A 32 -5.45 -2.22 17.71
N VAL A 33 -4.77 -1.27 18.36
CA VAL A 33 -4.19 -1.41 19.70
C VAL A 33 -4.91 -0.46 20.64
N ASP A 34 -5.50 -1.02 21.70
CA ASP A 34 -6.10 -0.22 22.77
C ASP A 34 -5.01 0.23 23.75
N LEU A 35 -4.35 1.35 23.43
CA LEU A 35 -3.26 1.89 24.24
C LEU A 35 -3.69 2.23 25.67
N ALA A 36 -4.94 2.67 25.86
CA ALA A 36 -5.46 3.07 27.16
C ALA A 36 -5.58 1.88 28.13
N ASN A 37 -5.86 0.68 27.60
CA ASN A 37 -6.02 -0.53 28.39
C ASN A 37 -4.80 -1.47 28.34
N LEU A 38 -3.68 -1.01 27.77
CA LEU A 38 -2.46 -1.81 27.66
C LEU A 38 -1.79 -1.98 29.02
N LYS A 39 -1.61 -3.23 29.46
CA LYS A 39 -1.02 -3.57 30.77
C LYS A 39 0.41 -4.10 30.69
N ASP A 40 0.78 -4.64 29.53
CA ASP A 40 2.05 -5.31 29.29
C ASP A 40 2.78 -4.65 28.12
N ASP A 41 4.10 -4.84 28.05
CA ASP A 41 4.92 -4.37 26.95
C ASP A 41 4.39 -4.89 25.60
N LEU A 42 4.23 -3.97 24.66
CA LEU A 42 3.78 -4.29 23.31
C LEU A 42 4.97 -4.22 22.36
N GLU A 43 5.30 -5.37 21.77
CA GLU A 43 6.28 -5.45 20.70
C GLU A 43 5.63 -6.04 19.44
N LEU A 44 5.57 -5.24 18.38
CA LEU A 44 5.06 -5.61 17.06
C LEU A 44 6.17 -5.58 16.04
N ASN A 45 6.41 -6.70 15.36
CA ASN A 45 7.41 -6.81 14.31
C ASN A 45 6.73 -7.23 12.99
N HIS A 46 6.65 -6.28 12.04
CA HIS A 46 6.06 -6.49 10.73
C HIS A 46 7.15 -6.57 9.66
N TYR A 47 7.29 -7.75 9.05
CA TYR A 47 8.24 -7.98 7.98
C TYR A 47 7.54 -7.83 6.62
N VAL A 48 7.94 -6.85 5.83
CA VAL A 48 7.38 -6.56 4.51
C VAL A 48 8.40 -6.89 3.42
N LEU A 49 8.13 -7.95 2.67
CA LEU A 49 8.88 -8.28 1.46
C LEU A 49 8.21 -7.61 0.26
N VAL A 50 8.91 -6.68 -0.38
CA VAL A 50 8.47 -6.00 -1.60
C VAL A 50 9.20 -6.58 -2.79
N ILE A 51 8.47 -7.03 -3.81
CA ILE A 51 9.05 -7.36 -5.11
C ILE A 51 8.55 -6.39 -6.17
N SER A 52 9.49 -5.88 -6.97
CA SER A 52 9.18 -4.85 -7.97
C SER A 52 10.10 -4.94 -9.18
N ARG A 53 9.61 -4.42 -10.32
CA ARG A 53 10.36 -4.41 -11.59
C ARG A 53 11.39 -3.28 -11.66
N SER A 54 11.21 -2.25 -10.86
CA SER A 54 12.01 -1.03 -10.82
C SER A 54 12.46 -0.77 -9.40
N SER A 55 13.41 0.14 -9.19
CA SER A 55 13.76 0.60 -7.85
C SER A 55 12.52 1.08 -7.11
N PHE A 56 12.42 0.72 -5.83
CA PHE A 56 11.37 1.15 -4.93
C PHE A 56 11.97 2.14 -3.93
N ASP A 57 11.57 3.40 -4.01
CA ASP A 57 12.08 4.43 -3.10
C ASP A 57 11.32 4.40 -1.77
N LEU A 58 11.97 3.78 -0.79
CA LEU A 58 11.48 3.69 0.58
C LEU A 58 11.58 5.04 1.31
N ARG A 59 12.61 5.84 1.02
CA ARG A 59 12.99 7.01 1.83
C ARG A 59 11.91 8.08 1.75
N ASP A 60 11.42 8.36 0.56
CA ASP A 60 10.32 9.31 0.35
C ASP A 60 9.03 8.87 1.05
N THR A 61 8.71 7.58 1.02
CA THR A 61 7.49 7.07 1.66
C THR A 61 7.59 7.13 3.19
N VAL A 62 8.74 6.78 3.76
CA VAL A 62 8.99 6.87 5.20
C VAL A 62 8.97 8.32 5.66
N LYS A 63 9.56 9.23 4.87
CA LYS A 63 9.52 10.66 5.16
C LYS A 63 8.09 11.17 5.27
N LEU A 64 7.21 10.81 4.33
CA LEU A 64 5.80 11.19 4.39
C LEU A 64 5.12 10.67 5.67
N ALA A 65 5.40 9.42 6.07
CA ALA A 65 4.86 8.85 7.31
C ALA A 65 5.37 9.59 8.57
N PHE A 66 6.63 10.02 8.58
CA PHE A 66 7.19 10.81 9.69
C PHE A 66 6.65 12.24 9.71
N ASP A 67 6.51 12.89 8.56
CA ASP A 67 5.92 14.22 8.44
C ASP A 67 4.45 14.21 8.92
N GLU A 68 3.68 13.15 8.63
CA GLU A 68 2.32 12.97 9.15
C GLU A 68 2.31 12.87 10.69
N LEU A 69 3.27 12.14 11.27
CA LEU A 69 3.38 11.98 12.73
C LEU A 69 3.76 13.29 13.43
N GLN A 70 4.70 14.06 12.88
CA GLN A 70 5.11 15.36 13.42
C GLN A 70 3.96 16.37 13.50
N ASN A 71 2.97 16.24 12.62
CA ASN A 71 1.80 17.12 12.58
C ASN A 71 0.63 16.57 13.40
N SER A 72 0.80 15.45 14.10
CA SER A 72 -0.25 14.80 14.89
C SER A 72 -0.15 15.16 16.37
N ASP A 73 -1.29 15.13 17.06
CA ASP A 73 -1.36 15.29 18.52
C ASP A 73 -0.91 14.02 19.28
N LEU A 74 -0.33 13.04 18.58
CA LEU A 74 0.15 11.80 19.20
C LEU A 74 1.37 12.13 20.09
N VAL A 75 1.36 11.53 21.29
CA VAL A 75 2.33 11.58 22.40
C VAL A 75 3.80 11.48 21.92
N GLU A 76 4.77 11.77 22.79
CA GLU A 76 6.23 11.60 22.60
C GLU A 76 6.62 10.20 22.05
N TRP A 77 6.51 10.02 20.72
CA TRP A 77 6.97 8.84 20.00
C TRP A 77 8.37 9.13 19.47
N HIS A 78 9.32 8.28 19.84
CA HIS A 78 10.60 8.20 19.16
C HIS A 78 10.42 7.37 17.89
N TYR A 79 10.87 7.91 16.76
CA TYR A 79 10.85 7.21 15.51
C TYR A 79 12.21 7.31 14.81
N SER A 80 12.60 6.24 14.13
CA SER A 80 13.86 6.16 13.41
C SER A 80 13.72 5.35 12.14
N PHE A 81 14.54 5.67 11.15
CA PHE A 81 14.66 4.92 9.91
C PHE A 81 16.11 4.54 9.70
N PHE A 82 16.38 3.24 9.65
CA PHE A 82 17.67 2.68 9.29
C PHE A 82 17.56 2.04 7.91
N HIS A 83 18.53 2.32 7.05
CA HIS A 83 18.61 1.76 5.71
C HIS A 83 19.99 1.16 5.54
N ASP A 84 20.05 -0.14 5.30
CA ASP A 84 21.30 -0.84 5.01
C ASP A 84 21.52 -0.82 3.50
N ASP A 85 22.60 -0.16 3.09
CA ASP A 85 23.02 -0.05 1.68
C ASP A 85 23.94 -1.23 1.27
N ASP A 86 24.17 -2.23 2.13
CA ASP A 86 25.00 -3.39 1.80
C ASP A 86 24.45 -4.20 0.60
N GLU A 87 25.32 -4.49 -0.37
CA GLU A 87 25.01 -4.92 -1.74
C GLU A 87 24.11 -6.17 -1.90
N ASN A 88 23.90 -6.98 -0.85
CA ASN A 88 23.27 -8.29 -0.96
C ASN A 88 21.83 -8.37 -0.43
N ASP A 89 21.41 -7.49 0.48
CA ASP A 89 20.05 -7.50 1.02
C ASP A 89 19.65 -6.07 1.40
N ASN A 90 19.05 -5.34 0.46
CA ASN A 90 18.45 -4.01 0.67
C ASN A 90 17.35 -4.09 1.76
N GLN A 91 17.78 -4.01 3.01
CA GLN A 91 16.94 -4.08 4.20
C GLN A 91 16.80 -2.69 4.81
N SER A 92 15.62 -2.39 5.30
CA SER A 92 15.34 -1.15 5.98
C SER A 92 14.47 -1.41 7.19
N VAL A 93 14.69 -0.65 8.24
CA VAL A 93 13.93 -0.78 9.49
C VAL A 93 13.33 0.57 9.81
N ILE A 94 12.00 0.60 9.94
CA ILE A 94 11.25 1.72 10.49
C ILE A 94 10.88 1.33 11.91
N THR A 95 11.30 2.12 12.89
CA THR A 95 11.00 1.86 14.29
C THR A 95 10.18 3.01 14.85
N TYR A 96 9.14 2.68 15.59
CA TYR A 96 8.36 3.57 16.43
C TYR A 96 8.41 3.04 17.86
N SER A 97 8.72 3.89 18.82
CA SER A 97 8.78 3.52 20.23
C SER A 97 8.26 4.63 21.13
N THR A 98 7.57 4.25 22.20
CA THR A 98 7.17 5.16 23.27
C THR A 98 7.04 4.41 24.59
N ARG A 99 6.90 5.15 25.70
CA ARG A 99 6.57 4.61 27.02
C ARG A 99 5.29 5.25 27.54
N LEU A 100 4.34 4.40 27.92
CA LEU A 100 3.10 4.82 28.56
C LEU A 100 3.29 4.83 30.08
N ASN A 101 3.05 5.98 30.72
CA ASN A 101 3.16 6.18 32.16
C ASN A 101 4.49 5.68 32.77
N ASP A 102 5.58 5.80 32.01
CA ASP A 102 6.93 5.29 32.34
C ASP A 102 7.03 3.78 32.67
N ALA A 103 5.95 3.02 32.51
CA ALA A 103 5.86 1.62 32.94
C ALA A 103 5.73 0.64 31.78
N VAL A 104 5.01 1.00 30.72
CA VAL A 104 4.72 0.10 29.59
C VAL A 104 5.43 0.60 28.35
N SER A 105 6.31 -0.21 27.77
CA SER A 105 6.96 0.09 26.50
C SER A 105 6.12 -0.38 25.33
N VAL A 106 6.03 0.47 24.30
CA VAL A 106 5.39 0.13 23.04
C VAL A 106 6.43 0.29 21.94
N ASN A 107 6.72 -0.79 21.23
CA ASN A 107 7.68 -0.84 20.13
C ASN A 107 7.02 -1.45 18.89
N ILE A 108 7.07 -0.74 17.78
CA ILE A 108 6.56 -1.18 16.48
C ILE A 108 7.71 -1.06 15.48
N ASN A 109 8.15 -2.21 14.97
CA ASN A 109 9.19 -2.31 13.97
C ASN A 109 8.60 -2.81 12.64
N VAL A 110 8.88 -2.08 11.57
CA VAL A 110 8.54 -2.46 10.21
C VAL A 110 9.84 -2.71 9.46
N LEU A 111 10.15 -3.98 9.24
CA LEU A 111 11.34 -4.43 8.54
C LEU A 111 10.98 -4.65 7.08
N VAL A 112 11.64 -3.95 6.17
CA VAL A 112 11.33 -3.95 4.76
C VAL A 112 12.50 -4.51 3.98
N SER A 113 12.25 -5.56 3.19
CA SER A 113 13.23 -6.12 2.26
C SER A 113 12.72 -5.92 0.84
N THR A 114 13.60 -5.49 -0.06
CA THR A 114 13.23 -5.27 -1.47
C THR A 114 13.93 -6.25 -2.40
N ILE A 115 13.16 -6.86 -3.31
CA ILE A 115 13.68 -7.65 -4.43
C ILE A 115 13.39 -6.88 -5.71
N GLN A 116 14.45 -6.44 -6.38
CA GLN A 116 14.36 -5.87 -7.72
C GLN A 116 14.54 -6.99 -8.75
N GLU A 117 13.44 -7.42 -9.36
CA GLU A 117 13.44 -8.37 -10.48
C GLU A 117 12.65 -7.76 -11.64
N PRO A 118 13.33 -7.18 -12.64
CA PRO A 118 12.70 -6.54 -13.80
C PRO A 118 11.80 -7.47 -14.62
N ASP A 119 12.10 -8.77 -14.63
CA ASP A 119 11.36 -9.80 -15.35
C ASP A 119 10.33 -10.49 -14.45
N SER A 120 9.09 -10.00 -14.54
CA SER A 120 7.99 -10.54 -13.75
C SER A 120 7.65 -12.00 -14.05
N THR A 121 8.09 -12.57 -15.18
CA THR A 121 7.83 -13.99 -15.50
C THR A 121 8.56 -14.95 -14.55
N LYS A 122 9.61 -14.49 -13.88
CA LYS A 122 10.40 -15.28 -12.93
C LYS A 122 9.89 -15.20 -11.49
N TRP A 123 8.96 -14.29 -11.20
CA TRP A 123 8.55 -13.98 -9.83
C TRP A 123 7.95 -15.19 -9.10
N ALA A 124 7.14 -15.99 -9.79
CA ALA A 124 6.57 -17.20 -9.22
C ALA A 124 7.63 -18.23 -8.80
N GLU A 125 8.81 -18.23 -9.43
CA GLU A 125 9.93 -19.10 -9.06
C GLU A 125 10.80 -18.50 -7.94
N ILE A 126 11.07 -17.19 -8.00
CA ILE A 126 11.98 -16.50 -7.08
C ILE A 126 11.34 -16.31 -5.69
N ILE A 127 10.05 -15.94 -5.65
CA ILE A 127 9.34 -15.61 -4.41
C ILE A 127 9.38 -16.77 -3.40
N PRO A 128 9.02 -18.02 -3.76
CA PRO A 128 9.09 -19.12 -2.79
C PRO A 128 10.52 -19.38 -2.29
N LYS A 129 11.54 -19.27 -3.15
CA LYS A 129 12.94 -19.45 -2.73
C LYS A 129 13.33 -18.43 -1.68
N ARG A 130 13.00 -17.15 -1.91
CA ARG A 130 13.28 -16.05 -0.97
C ARG A 130 12.45 -16.14 0.30
N LEU A 131 11.18 -16.55 0.22
CA LEU A 131 10.37 -16.77 1.42
C LEU A 131 10.87 -17.96 2.26
N SER A 132 11.43 -18.98 1.62
CA SER A 132 11.93 -20.18 2.31
C SER A 132 13.21 -19.93 3.11
N THR A 133 13.97 -18.88 2.79
CA THR A 133 15.18 -18.52 3.55
C THR A 133 14.87 -17.79 4.87
N TYR A 134 13.62 -17.39 5.10
CA TYR A 134 13.21 -16.78 6.36
C TYR A 134 12.80 -17.87 7.36
N ASP A 135 13.76 -18.28 8.20
CA ASP A 135 13.56 -19.33 9.21
C ASP A 135 12.41 -19.00 10.20
N GLY A 136 12.14 -17.72 10.44
CA GLY A 136 11.06 -17.22 11.31
C GLY A 136 9.71 -16.93 10.64
N LEU A 137 9.55 -17.27 9.35
CA LEU A 137 8.34 -16.95 8.59
C LEU A 137 7.10 -17.53 9.28
N THR A 138 6.21 -16.65 9.74
CA THR A 138 4.95 -16.97 10.42
C THR A 138 3.91 -15.91 10.06
N ASN A 139 2.64 -16.32 10.04
CA ASN A 139 1.52 -15.44 9.70
C ASN A 139 1.78 -14.64 8.42
N LEU A 140 2.07 -15.33 7.31
CA LEU A 140 2.34 -14.70 6.02
C LEU A 140 1.03 -14.30 5.36
N SER A 141 0.94 -13.06 4.90
CA SER A 141 -0.10 -12.65 3.96
C SER A 141 0.50 -12.23 2.64
N VAL A 142 -0.14 -12.63 1.55
CA VAL A 142 0.25 -12.23 0.20
C VAL A 142 -0.74 -11.18 -0.29
N ILE A 143 -0.24 -9.99 -0.58
CA ILE A 143 -1.03 -8.84 -1.00
C ILE A 143 -0.66 -8.51 -2.44
N SER A 144 -1.62 -8.67 -3.34
CA SER A 144 -1.43 -8.30 -4.74
C SER A 144 -2.17 -7.03 -5.12
N CYS A 145 -1.39 -6.00 -5.40
CA CYS A 145 -1.81 -4.77 -6.06
C CYS A 145 -1.35 -4.73 -7.53
N LEU A 146 -1.06 -5.90 -8.13
CA LEU A 146 -0.59 -6.00 -9.51
C LEU A 146 -1.71 -5.66 -10.50
N GLY A 147 -1.37 -4.81 -11.45
CA GLY A 147 -2.21 -4.50 -12.61
C GLY A 147 -1.38 -3.91 -13.74
N SER A 148 -1.89 -4.03 -14.97
CA SER A 148 -1.22 -3.48 -16.15
C SER A 148 -2.03 -2.37 -16.82
N THR A 149 -1.39 -1.23 -17.07
CA THR A 149 -1.96 -0.17 -17.92
C THR A 149 -1.81 -0.50 -19.41
N SER A 150 -2.45 0.27 -20.30
CA SER A 150 -2.33 0.06 -21.77
C SER A 150 -0.92 0.39 -22.22
N LEU A 151 -0.41 1.50 -21.71
CA LEU A 151 0.94 1.93 -22.01
C LEU A 151 1.96 0.92 -21.46
N GLY A 152 1.77 0.43 -20.23
CA GLY A 152 2.61 -0.61 -19.64
C GLY A 152 2.68 -1.86 -20.50
N SER A 153 1.52 -2.41 -20.89
CA SER A 153 1.43 -3.58 -21.76
C SER A 153 2.08 -3.37 -23.13
N LYS A 154 1.89 -2.20 -23.75
CA LYS A 154 2.55 -1.84 -25.02
C LYS A 154 4.07 -1.72 -24.89
N LYS A 155 4.56 -1.11 -23.80
CA LYS A 155 6.00 -0.93 -23.56
C LYS A 155 6.69 -2.25 -23.26
N SER A 156 6.06 -3.15 -22.51
CA SER A 156 6.66 -4.44 -22.14
C SER A 156 6.45 -5.55 -23.17
N GLY A 157 5.49 -5.40 -24.09
CA GLY A 157 5.05 -6.48 -24.99
C GLY A 157 4.25 -7.58 -24.28
N VAL A 158 3.99 -7.43 -22.98
CA VAL A 158 3.26 -8.42 -22.18
C VAL A 158 1.76 -8.09 -22.19
N PRO A 159 0.87 -9.05 -22.53
CA PRO A 159 -0.57 -8.82 -22.48
C PRO A 159 -1.05 -8.42 -21.09
N ARG A 160 -2.01 -7.49 -21.00
CA ARG A 160 -2.60 -7.08 -19.72
C ARG A 160 -3.19 -8.26 -18.95
N GLU A 161 -3.90 -9.14 -19.65
CA GLU A 161 -4.50 -10.36 -19.10
C GLU A 161 -3.46 -11.24 -18.40
N TRP A 162 -2.24 -11.34 -18.96
CA TRP A 162 -1.17 -12.10 -18.34
C TRP A 162 -0.80 -11.53 -16.97
N VAL A 163 -0.67 -10.20 -16.84
CA VAL A 163 -0.40 -9.57 -15.53
C VAL A 163 -1.61 -9.70 -14.61
N ASP A 164 -2.81 -9.35 -15.11
CA ASP A 164 -4.03 -9.22 -14.32
C ASP A 164 -4.59 -10.56 -13.82
N LYS A 165 -4.26 -11.67 -14.48
CA LYS A 165 -4.71 -13.03 -14.14
C LYS A 165 -3.54 -13.99 -13.97
N THR A 166 -2.77 -14.26 -15.03
CA THR A 166 -1.78 -15.36 -15.07
C THR A 166 -0.71 -15.19 -13.99
N LEU A 167 0.00 -14.07 -13.98
CA LEU A 167 1.07 -13.79 -13.03
C LEU A 167 0.56 -13.82 -11.58
N ASN A 168 -0.57 -13.16 -11.33
CA ASN A 168 -1.21 -13.14 -10.01
C ASN A 168 -1.51 -14.56 -9.50
N PHE A 169 -2.12 -15.38 -10.35
CA PHE A 169 -2.50 -16.74 -10.00
C PHE A 169 -1.29 -17.67 -9.87
N GLU A 170 -0.29 -17.55 -10.74
CA GLU A 170 0.95 -18.33 -10.68
C GLU A 170 1.76 -18.05 -9.42
N ILE A 171 1.84 -16.79 -8.97
CA ILE A 171 2.51 -16.45 -7.70
C ILE A 171 1.75 -17.06 -6.53
N LEU A 172 0.43 -16.89 -6.48
CA LEU A 172 -0.39 -17.48 -5.41
C LEU A 172 -0.21 -18.99 -5.37
N LYS A 173 -0.32 -19.65 -6.52
CA LYS A 173 -0.14 -21.09 -6.67
C LYS A 173 1.26 -21.53 -6.21
N ALA A 174 2.31 -20.83 -6.63
CA ALA A 174 3.67 -21.16 -6.25
C ALA A 174 3.91 -21.06 -4.73
N VAL A 175 3.27 -20.09 -4.08
CA VAL A 175 3.33 -19.92 -2.62
C VAL A 175 2.50 -21.00 -1.91
N THR A 176 1.31 -21.35 -2.41
CA THR A 176 0.42 -22.36 -1.79
C THR A 176 0.84 -23.80 -2.07
N ASP A 177 1.53 -24.07 -3.18
CA ASP A 177 2.00 -25.41 -3.55
C ASP A 177 3.34 -25.74 -2.85
N ASN A 178 4.06 -24.72 -2.36
CA ASN A 178 5.30 -24.92 -1.62
C ASN A 178 5.01 -25.39 -0.19
N VAL A 179 5.40 -26.63 0.13
CA VAL A 179 5.13 -27.29 1.42
C VAL A 179 5.67 -26.51 2.63
N SER A 180 6.81 -25.84 2.50
CA SER A 180 7.45 -25.10 3.59
C SER A 180 6.76 -23.77 3.90
N ILE A 181 6.07 -23.19 2.91
CA ILE A 181 5.45 -21.87 3.00
C ILE A 181 3.95 -21.97 3.18
N SER A 182 3.29 -22.92 2.53
CA SER A 182 1.83 -22.99 2.41
C SER A 182 1.12 -22.95 3.76
N LYS A 183 1.61 -23.72 4.75
CA LYS A 183 1.07 -23.74 6.12
C LYS A 183 1.23 -22.42 6.88
N LYS A 184 2.08 -21.52 6.41
CA LYS A 184 2.35 -20.21 7.00
C LYS A 184 1.46 -19.11 6.40
N VAL A 185 0.80 -19.37 5.27
CA VAL A 185 -0.05 -18.40 4.57
C VAL A 185 -1.41 -18.30 5.26
N THR A 186 -1.68 -17.16 5.90
CA THR A 186 -2.94 -16.92 6.62
C THR A 186 -3.97 -16.18 5.76
N GLN A 187 -3.52 -15.37 4.82
CA GLN A 187 -4.41 -14.49 4.06
C GLN A 187 -3.86 -14.15 2.68
N TYR A 188 -4.72 -14.16 1.68
CA TYR A 188 -4.46 -13.59 0.36
C TYR A 188 -5.35 -12.37 0.13
N ILE A 189 -4.77 -11.19 -0.13
CA ILE A 189 -5.54 -9.99 -0.46
C ILE A 189 -5.21 -9.59 -1.89
N ALA A 190 -6.21 -9.42 -2.75
CA ALA A 190 -5.97 -8.96 -4.12
C ALA A 190 -6.94 -7.86 -4.54
N VAL A 191 -6.42 -6.92 -5.32
CA VAL A 191 -7.21 -5.85 -5.95
C VAL A 191 -7.56 -6.25 -7.37
N THR A 192 -8.85 -6.39 -7.65
CA THR A 192 -9.36 -6.64 -9.00
C THR A 192 -10.01 -5.37 -9.54
N SER A 193 -11.27 -5.45 -9.95
CA SER A 193 -12.08 -4.32 -10.37
C SER A 193 -13.55 -4.66 -10.15
N PHE A 194 -14.40 -3.63 -10.15
CA PHE A 194 -15.83 -3.82 -10.29
C PHE A 194 -16.10 -4.78 -11.45
N ASN A 195 -16.93 -5.79 -11.17
CA ASN A 195 -17.18 -6.88 -12.09
C ASN A 195 -18.67 -7.20 -12.05
N ASN A 196 -19.31 -7.08 -13.21
CA ASN A 196 -20.66 -7.54 -13.44
C ASN A 196 -20.62 -8.62 -14.54
N PRO A 197 -21.35 -9.75 -14.40
CA PRO A 197 -21.42 -10.79 -15.42
C PRO A 197 -21.70 -10.29 -16.85
N ALA A 198 -22.45 -9.21 -17.02
CA ALA A 198 -22.70 -8.60 -18.32
C ALA A 198 -21.43 -7.94 -18.91
N LEU A 199 -20.69 -7.18 -18.11
CA LEU A 199 -19.46 -6.50 -18.55
C LEU A 199 -18.36 -7.52 -18.88
N SER A 200 -18.26 -8.60 -18.12
CA SER A 200 -17.27 -9.66 -18.37
C SER A 200 -17.52 -10.47 -19.64
N LYS A 201 -18.75 -10.45 -20.18
CA LYS A 201 -19.03 -11.01 -21.51
C LYS A 201 -18.62 -10.07 -22.64
N LEU A 202 -18.67 -8.76 -22.40
CA LEU A 202 -18.45 -7.73 -23.43
C LEU A 202 -17.01 -7.24 -23.49
N PHE A 203 -16.29 -7.26 -22.37
CA PHE A 203 -14.96 -6.66 -22.25
C PHE A 203 -13.94 -7.68 -21.71
N PRO A 204 -12.89 -8.02 -22.49
CA PRO A 204 -11.85 -8.97 -22.06
C PRO A 204 -11.18 -8.64 -20.74
N TYR A 205 -11.06 -7.34 -20.42
CA TYR A 205 -10.50 -6.87 -19.15
C TYR A 205 -11.29 -7.39 -17.93
N PHE A 206 -12.61 -7.21 -17.92
CA PHE A 206 -13.46 -7.68 -16.81
C PHE A 206 -13.56 -9.21 -16.79
N LYS A 207 -13.53 -9.85 -17.97
CA LYS A 207 -13.46 -11.31 -18.09
C LYS A 207 -12.24 -11.90 -17.37
N ALA A 208 -11.05 -11.38 -17.67
CA ALA A 208 -9.80 -11.85 -17.05
C ALA A 208 -9.81 -11.72 -15.53
N LYS A 209 -10.31 -10.59 -15.00
CA LYS A 209 -10.48 -10.37 -13.55
C LYS A 209 -11.52 -11.34 -12.94
N GLN A 210 -12.63 -11.63 -13.64
CA GLN A 210 -13.62 -12.59 -13.17
C GLN A 210 -13.08 -14.02 -13.07
N GLU A 211 -12.34 -14.44 -14.11
CA GLU A 211 -11.73 -15.75 -14.16
C GLU A 211 -10.69 -15.89 -13.05
N PHE A 212 -9.84 -14.87 -12.86
CA PHE A 212 -8.90 -14.83 -11.74
C PHE A 212 -9.58 -15.03 -10.37
N GLU A 213 -10.69 -14.32 -10.11
CA GLU A 213 -11.43 -14.46 -8.84
C GLU A 213 -11.99 -15.87 -8.63
N SER A 214 -12.45 -16.49 -9.72
CA SER A 214 -12.98 -17.86 -9.72
C SER A 214 -11.86 -18.88 -9.51
N ASP A 215 -10.71 -18.68 -10.15
CA ASP A 215 -9.52 -19.53 -10.01
C ASP A 215 -8.97 -19.48 -8.58
N VAL A 216 -8.90 -18.29 -7.97
CA VAL A 216 -8.52 -18.11 -6.56
C VAL A 216 -9.50 -18.83 -5.63
N LYS A 217 -10.80 -18.66 -5.85
CA LYS A 217 -11.83 -19.32 -5.03
C LYS A 217 -11.71 -20.84 -5.09
N LEU A 218 -11.55 -21.39 -6.29
CA LEU A 218 -11.37 -22.84 -6.50
C LEU A 218 -10.08 -23.37 -5.86
N LEU A 219 -8.99 -22.58 -5.92
CA LEU A 219 -7.73 -22.93 -5.27
C LEU A 219 -7.89 -23.03 -3.74
N LEU A 220 -8.62 -22.09 -3.13
CA LEU A 220 -8.86 -22.07 -1.67
C LEU A 220 -9.84 -23.14 -1.20
N GLU A 221 -10.81 -23.52 -2.04
CA GLU A 221 -11.72 -24.63 -1.75
C GLU A 221 -10.97 -25.97 -1.73
N LYS A 222 -9.97 -26.13 -2.60
CA LYS A 222 -9.13 -27.33 -2.69
C LYS A 222 -7.96 -27.34 -1.71
N SER A 223 -7.47 -26.16 -1.33
CA SER A 223 -6.31 -26.02 -0.45
C SER A 223 -6.72 -26.11 1.02
N GLU A 224 -6.03 -26.96 1.76
CA GLU A 224 -6.13 -27.02 3.22
C GLU A 224 -5.23 -25.99 3.91
N THR A 225 -4.42 -25.24 3.16
CA THR A 225 -3.27 -24.49 3.71
C THR A 225 -3.44 -22.97 3.72
N CYS A 226 -4.25 -22.40 2.83
CA CYS A 226 -4.56 -20.96 2.86
C CYS A 226 -5.89 -20.72 3.58
N ASN A 227 -5.84 -19.99 4.69
CA ASN A 227 -6.99 -19.87 5.59
C ASN A 227 -8.07 -18.91 5.06
N SER A 228 -7.68 -17.85 4.35
CA SER A 228 -8.61 -16.83 3.88
C SER A 228 -8.12 -16.08 2.64
N ALA A 229 -9.05 -15.59 1.84
CA ALA A 229 -8.77 -14.58 0.83
C ALA A 229 -9.81 -13.46 0.80
N ILE A 230 -9.32 -12.26 0.50
CA ILE A 230 -10.10 -11.04 0.38
C ILE A 230 -9.85 -10.46 -1.01
N ILE A 231 -10.91 -10.33 -1.79
CA ILE A 231 -10.87 -9.68 -3.11
C ILE A 231 -11.54 -8.32 -3.01
N LEU A 232 -10.77 -7.27 -3.25
CA LEU A 232 -11.31 -5.92 -3.39
C LEU A 232 -11.74 -5.70 -4.84
N ARG A 233 -13.01 -5.31 -5.02
CA ARG A 233 -13.59 -4.93 -6.32
C ARG A 233 -13.88 -3.43 -6.37
N PRO A 234 -12.86 -2.57 -6.41
CA PRO A 234 -13.08 -1.15 -6.54
C PRO A 234 -13.62 -0.82 -7.93
N GLY A 235 -14.49 0.18 -8.02
CA GLY A 235 -14.81 0.85 -9.27
C GLY A 235 -13.61 1.67 -9.78
N PRO A 236 -13.84 2.66 -10.65
CA PRO A 236 -12.79 3.55 -11.12
C PRO A 236 -12.02 4.18 -9.95
N LEU A 237 -10.70 3.96 -9.92
CA LEU A 237 -9.87 4.48 -8.85
C LEU A 237 -9.57 5.97 -9.05
N ILE A 238 -9.77 6.72 -7.97
CA ILE A 238 -9.42 8.14 -7.88
C ILE A 238 -8.04 8.21 -7.23
N GLY A 239 -7.08 8.68 -8.00
CA GLY A 239 -5.73 8.92 -7.55
C GLY A 239 -4.95 9.61 -8.65
N LYS A 240 -3.67 9.83 -8.40
CA LYS A 240 -2.75 10.36 -9.38
C LYS A 240 -1.50 9.49 -9.37
N HIS A 241 -1.17 8.90 -10.50
CA HIS A 241 0.16 8.32 -10.66
C HIS A 241 1.21 9.44 -10.65
N GLY A 242 2.26 9.31 -9.83
CA GLY A 242 3.34 10.29 -9.72
C GLY A 242 2.95 11.65 -9.12
N SER A 243 3.96 12.44 -8.74
CA SER A 243 3.79 13.79 -8.22
C SER A 243 3.44 14.77 -9.34
N THR A 244 2.36 15.55 -9.16
CA THR A 244 2.14 16.72 -10.03
C THR A 244 3.14 17.80 -9.60
N PRO A 245 4.03 18.30 -10.48
CA PRO A 245 4.96 19.33 -10.10
C PRO A 245 4.17 20.55 -9.63
N VAL A 246 4.47 21.06 -8.45
CA VAL A 246 3.90 22.33 -7.98
C VAL A 246 4.42 23.42 -8.91
N PHE A 247 3.54 24.32 -9.35
CA PHE A 247 4.00 25.49 -10.08
C PHE A 247 4.73 26.40 -9.09
N VAL A 248 6.06 26.48 -9.24
CA VAL A 248 6.87 27.38 -8.44
C VAL A 248 6.84 28.75 -9.12
N THR A 249 6.18 29.70 -8.48
CA THR A 249 6.13 31.09 -8.91
C THR A 249 7.53 31.67 -8.82
N PRO A 250 8.14 32.13 -9.94
CA PRO A 250 9.46 32.76 -9.88
C PRO A 250 9.38 34.08 -9.11
N GLU A 251 10.42 34.39 -8.33
CA GLU A 251 10.54 35.68 -7.65
C GLU A 251 10.57 36.83 -8.67
N LEU A 252 9.77 37.86 -8.38
CA LEU A 252 9.68 39.08 -9.17
C LEU A 252 10.96 39.91 -8.94
N ASP A 253 11.52 40.43 -10.03
CA ASP A 253 12.59 41.42 -10.00
C ASP A 253 12.06 42.82 -10.34
N ASP A 254 12.82 43.86 -10.02
CA ASP A 254 12.47 45.27 -10.31
C ASP A 254 12.33 45.58 -11.81
N HIS A 255 12.67 44.61 -12.68
CA HIS A 255 12.60 44.74 -14.12
C HIS A 255 11.40 43.98 -14.69
N LEU A 256 10.27 44.67 -14.82
CA LEU A 256 8.98 44.11 -15.25
C LEU A 256 9.07 43.21 -16.50
N LEU A 257 9.81 43.60 -17.54
CA LEU A 257 10.01 42.76 -18.74
C LEU A 257 10.74 41.45 -18.46
N ARG A 258 11.77 41.49 -17.60
CA ARG A 258 12.55 40.31 -17.21
C ARG A 258 11.71 39.37 -16.35
N SER A 259 10.94 39.92 -15.42
CA SER A 259 9.93 39.19 -14.64
C SER A 259 8.89 38.51 -15.53
N VAL A 260 8.33 39.20 -16.51
CA VAL A 260 7.37 38.61 -17.47
C VAL A 260 7.99 37.46 -18.26
N LEU A 261 9.24 37.62 -18.74
CA LEU A 261 9.95 36.56 -19.46
C LEU A 261 10.26 35.35 -18.56
N LYS A 262 10.68 35.57 -17.31
CA LYS A 262 10.87 34.51 -16.31
C LYS A 262 9.57 33.75 -16.06
N TYR A 263 8.45 34.46 -15.91
CA TYR A 263 7.15 33.86 -15.69
C TYR A 263 6.71 33.01 -16.89
N LYS A 264 6.84 33.55 -18.11
CA LYS A 264 6.55 32.81 -19.35
C LYS A 264 7.40 31.55 -19.47
N LYS A 265 8.69 31.62 -19.14
CA LYS A 265 9.60 30.46 -19.13
C LYS A 265 9.17 29.42 -18.08
N ALA A 266 8.82 29.86 -16.86
CA ALA A 266 8.35 28.99 -15.79
C ALA A 266 7.06 28.26 -16.16
N ILE A 267 6.10 28.97 -16.77
CA ILE A 267 4.86 28.38 -17.31
C ILE A 267 5.20 27.31 -18.35
N LEU A 268 6.02 27.65 -19.35
CA LEU A 268 6.39 26.71 -20.41
C LEU A 268 7.10 25.47 -19.86
N SER A 269 8.04 25.64 -18.94
CA SER A 269 8.71 24.51 -18.28
C SER A 269 7.72 23.66 -17.48
N HIS A 270 6.78 24.29 -16.76
CA HIS A 270 5.76 23.57 -16.00
C HIS A 270 4.86 22.73 -16.93
N TYR A 271 4.39 23.30 -18.04
CA TYR A 271 3.59 22.57 -19.02
C TYR A 271 4.39 21.48 -19.74
N ALA A 272 5.64 21.73 -20.10
CA ALA A 272 6.52 20.72 -20.70
C ALA A 272 6.73 19.53 -19.75
N THR A 273 7.01 19.78 -18.47
CA THR A 273 7.11 18.74 -17.45
C THR A 273 5.80 17.97 -17.28
N ARG A 274 4.64 18.66 -17.27
CA ARG A 274 3.33 17.98 -17.22
C ARG A 274 3.08 17.09 -18.42
N ILE A 275 3.43 17.54 -19.63
CA ILE A 275 3.28 16.73 -20.85
C ILE A 275 4.17 15.49 -20.77
N LYS A 276 5.43 15.63 -20.33
CA LYS A 276 6.34 14.51 -20.13
C LYS A 276 5.76 13.48 -19.14
N LEU A 277 5.24 13.94 -18.00
CA LEU A 277 4.57 13.07 -17.03
C LEU A 277 3.33 12.37 -17.60
N TRP A 278 2.59 13.02 -18.49
CA TRP A 278 1.44 12.40 -19.18
C TRP A 278 1.89 11.34 -20.18
N GLN A 279 3.02 11.55 -20.86
CA GLN A 279 3.63 10.56 -21.74
C GLN A 279 4.17 9.36 -20.96
N ASP A 280 4.75 9.59 -19.79
CA ASP A 280 5.33 8.53 -18.95
C ASP A 280 4.27 7.59 -18.38
N VAL A 281 3.18 8.15 -17.84
CA VAL A 281 2.03 7.40 -17.26
C VAL A 281 1.08 6.88 -18.34
N GLY A 282 0.97 7.61 -19.46
CA GLY A 282 0.06 7.34 -20.57
C GLY A 282 -1.21 8.20 -20.52
N ILE A 283 -1.52 8.81 -21.67
CA ILE A 283 -2.67 9.72 -21.84
C ILE A 283 -3.98 9.04 -21.46
N ALA A 284 -4.19 7.79 -21.87
CA ALA A 284 -5.40 7.04 -21.54
C ALA A 284 -5.58 6.84 -20.02
N THR A 285 -4.49 6.57 -19.31
CA THR A 285 -4.49 6.44 -17.84
C THR A 285 -4.87 7.76 -17.18
N ARG A 286 -4.28 8.88 -17.62
CA ARG A 286 -4.61 10.22 -17.11
C ARG A 286 -6.04 10.65 -17.41
N ALA A 287 -6.54 10.34 -18.61
CA ALA A 287 -7.93 10.60 -18.97
C ALA A 287 -8.87 9.80 -18.06
N SER A 288 -8.55 8.53 -17.77
CA SER A 288 -9.31 7.71 -16.83
C SER A 288 -9.30 8.29 -15.41
N GLU A 289 -8.16 8.79 -14.92
CA GLU A 289 -8.07 9.46 -13.61
C GLU A 289 -8.97 10.71 -13.55
N LEU A 290 -8.95 11.52 -14.62
CA LEU A 290 -9.78 12.72 -14.70
C LEU A 290 -11.28 12.36 -14.75
N VAL A 291 -11.66 11.37 -15.55
CA VAL A 291 -13.04 10.87 -15.62
C VAL A 291 -13.48 10.35 -14.27
N ALA A 292 -12.64 9.60 -13.56
CA ALA A 292 -12.94 9.11 -12.21
C ALA A 292 -13.12 10.26 -11.20
N GLN A 293 -12.26 11.29 -11.25
CA GLN A 293 -12.38 12.47 -10.39
C GLN A 293 -13.65 13.27 -10.64
N ILE A 294 -14.04 13.42 -11.91
CA ILE A 294 -15.27 14.11 -12.30
C ILE A 294 -16.49 13.27 -11.89
N SER A 295 -16.49 11.98 -12.21
CA SER A 295 -17.63 11.10 -11.93
C SER A 295 -17.89 10.95 -10.42
N TYR A 296 -16.85 10.95 -9.60
CA TYR A 296 -17.00 10.94 -8.13
C TYR A 296 -17.80 12.14 -7.60
N LYS A 297 -17.72 13.29 -8.27
CA LYS A 297 -18.43 14.52 -7.87
C LYS A 297 -19.84 14.62 -8.46
N VAL A 298 -20.21 13.72 -9.39
CA VAL A 298 -21.51 13.79 -10.10
C VAL A 298 -22.53 12.87 -9.43
N PRO A 299 -23.70 13.40 -9.00
CA PRO A 299 -24.81 12.57 -8.54
C PRO A 299 -25.25 11.61 -9.65
N GLY A 300 -25.28 10.30 -9.36
CA GLY A 300 -25.72 9.27 -10.32
C GLY A 300 -24.60 8.46 -11.00
N ALA A 301 -23.33 8.79 -10.78
CA ALA A 301 -22.18 8.02 -11.28
C ALA A 301 -22.15 6.54 -10.83
N ARG A 302 -22.98 6.18 -9.84
CA ARG A 302 -23.19 4.81 -9.35
C ARG A 302 -23.55 3.82 -10.47
N LEU A 303 -24.16 4.28 -11.57
CA LEU A 303 -24.54 3.43 -12.70
C LEU A 303 -23.35 2.98 -13.58
N VAL A 304 -22.21 3.66 -13.52
CA VAL A 304 -21.04 3.40 -14.39
C VAL A 304 -19.88 2.75 -13.61
N GLY A 305 -20.13 2.37 -12.35
CA GLY A 305 -19.14 1.86 -11.40
C GLY A 305 -18.81 2.95 -10.38
N TYR A 306 -19.19 2.71 -9.13
CA TYR A 306 -18.97 3.61 -7.99
C TYR A 306 -17.46 3.93 -7.86
N PRO A 307 -17.00 5.17 -8.14
CA PRO A 307 -15.59 5.51 -8.06
C PRO A 307 -15.12 5.54 -6.60
N VAL A 308 -13.89 5.10 -6.34
CA VAL A 308 -13.32 4.99 -4.99
C VAL A 308 -11.91 5.56 -4.99
N LYS A 309 -11.47 6.20 -3.89
CA LYS A 309 -10.08 6.66 -3.83
C LYS A 309 -9.14 5.47 -3.68
N ALA A 310 -8.02 5.53 -4.37
CA ALA A 310 -6.98 4.50 -4.26
C ALA A 310 -6.47 4.39 -2.81
N ASN A 311 -6.43 5.52 -2.08
CA ASN A 311 -6.06 5.53 -0.67
C ASN A 311 -7.04 4.76 0.21
N ASP A 312 -8.34 4.86 -0.05
CA ASP A 312 -9.35 4.15 0.75
C ASP A 312 -9.24 2.63 0.53
N CYS A 313 -8.95 2.21 -0.72
CA CYS A 313 -8.61 0.80 -0.99
C CYS A 313 -7.36 0.36 -0.23
N ALA A 314 -6.33 1.20 -0.20
CA ALA A 314 -5.09 0.90 0.51
C ALA A 314 -5.28 0.79 2.03
N ILE A 315 -6.12 1.65 2.62
CA ILE A 315 -6.53 1.58 4.03
C ILE A 315 -7.18 0.22 4.30
N VAL A 316 -8.18 -0.19 3.52
CA VAL A 316 -8.85 -1.49 3.70
C VAL A 316 -7.84 -2.64 3.69
N ILE A 317 -6.93 -2.66 2.71
CA ILE A 317 -5.92 -3.71 2.57
C ILE A 317 -4.99 -3.75 3.78
N ALA A 318 -4.44 -2.60 4.19
CA ALA A 318 -3.52 -2.52 5.30
C ALA A 318 -4.21 -2.88 6.63
N SER A 319 -5.42 -2.37 6.82
CA SER A 319 -6.25 -2.61 8.00
C SER A 319 -6.66 -4.07 8.14
N GLU A 320 -7.20 -4.70 7.10
CA GLU A 320 -7.54 -6.14 7.12
C GLU A 320 -6.30 -7.00 7.39
N ARG A 321 -5.13 -6.59 6.86
CA ARG A 321 -3.87 -7.30 7.10
C ARG A 321 -3.43 -7.22 8.56
N ILE A 322 -3.38 -6.01 9.12
CA ILE A 322 -2.92 -5.76 10.50
C ILE A 322 -3.92 -6.37 11.50
N ALA A 323 -5.22 -6.21 11.27
CA ALA A 323 -6.26 -6.83 12.08
C ALA A 323 -6.16 -8.36 12.12
N ASN A 324 -5.93 -9.00 10.96
CA ASN A 324 -5.68 -10.43 10.88
C ASN A 324 -4.39 -10.83 11.62
N ALA A 325 -3.33 -10.02 11.52
CA ALA A 325 -2.08 -10.27 12.24
C ALA A 325 -2.24 -10.25 13.77
N LEU A 326 -3.10 -9.36 14.27
CA LEU A 326 -3.39 -9.18 15.69
C LEU A 326 -4.54 -10.06 16.20
N GLY A 327 -5.06 -10.98 15.39
CA GLY A 327 -6.14 -11.89 15.77
C GLY A 327 -7.49 -11.21 16.01
N LYS A 328 -7.70 -10.01 15.44
CA LYS A 328 -8.95 -9.24 15.59
C LYS A 328 -10.05 -9.67 14.61
N HIS A 329 -9.69 -10.37 13.53
CA HIS A 329 -10.66 -10.96 12.61
C HIS A 329 -10.95 -12.43 12.96
N SER A 330 -12.24 -12.78 13.00
CA SER A 330 -12.69 -14.15 13.21
C SER A 330 -12.58 -14.95 11.90
N SER A 331 -11.77 -16.00 11.90
CA SER A 331 -11.27 -16.74 10.73
C SER A 331 -12.27 -17.67 10.04
N HIS A 332 -13.58 -17.40 10.12
CA HIS A 332 -14.60 -18.30 9.59
C HIS A 332 -14.86 -18.14 8.08
N VAL A 333 -14.50 -17.01 7.48
CA VAL A 333 -14.75 -16.75 6.06
C VAL A 333 -13.50 -17.03 5.24
N LYS A 334 -13.50 -18.16 4.50
CA LYS A 334 -12.40 -18.52 3.59
C LYS A 334 -12.27 -17.58 2.38
N PHE A 335 -13.35 -16.99 1.90
CA PHE A 335 -13.34 -16.11 0.73
C PHE A 335 -14.33 -14.96 0.89
N ARG A 336 -13.84 -13.73 0.88
CA ARG A 336 -14.61 -12.49 1.03
C ARG A 336 -14.39 -11.58 -0.15
N ILE A 337 -15.46 -10.96 -0.64
CA ILE A 337 -15.39 -9.88 -1.64
C ILE A 337 -15.76 -8.59 -0.94
N ILE A 338 -14.96 -7.54 -1.11
CA ILE A 338 -15.24 -6.20 -0.62
C ILE A 338 -15.50 -5.30 -1.83
N ASN A 339 -16.71 -4.78 -1.93
CA ASN A 339 -17.13 -3.93 -3.04
C ASN A 339 -16.81 -2.45 -2.79
N SER A 340 -17.09 -1.61 -3.79
CA SER A 340 -16.78 -0.19 -3.75
C SER A 340 -17.48 0.60 -2.64
N GLN A 341 -18.72 0.26 -2.31
CA GLN A 341 -19.44 0.92 -1.21
C GLN A 341 -18.84 0.53 0.15
N GLU A 342 -18.52 -0.75 0.32
CA GLU A 342 -17.86 -1.24 1.54
C GLU A 342 -16.49 -0.57 1.74
N ILE A 343 -15.70 -0.39 0.67
CA ILE A 343 -14.42 0.31 0.75
C ILE A 343 -14.60 1.76 1.23
N ASP A 344 -15.56 2.51 0.67
CA ASP A 344 -15.78 3.91 1.07
C ASP A 344 -16.31 4.01 2.52
N SER A 345 -17.10 3.02 2.96
CA SER A 345 -17.68 2.96 4.31
C SER A 345 -16.65 2.56 5.36
N TYR A 346 -15.62 1.79 4.98
CA TYR A 346 -14.57 1.30 5.88
C TYR A 346 -13.85 2.43 6.63
N LYS A 347 -13.70 3.60 5.99
CA LYS A 347 -13.09 4.78 6.62
C LYS A 347 -13.88 5.27 7.84
N ALA A 348 -15.21 5.26 7.77
CA ALA A 348 -16.06 5.75 8.85
C ALA A 348 -15.91 4.86 10.10
N GLU A 349 -15.78 3.55 9.91
CA GLU A 349 -15.52 2.60 10.99
C GLU A 349 -14.12 2.79 11.59
N PHE A 350 -13.11 2.99 10.73
CA PHE A 350 -11.71 3.17 11.15
C PHE A 350 -11.43 4.52 11.84
N SER A 351 -12.10 5.60 11.43
CA SER A 351 -11.97 6.92 12.06
C SER A 351 -12.65 6.97 13.43
N ASN A 352 -13.75 6.22 13.64
CA ASN A 352 -14.44 6.17 14.92
C ASN A 352 -13.73 5.27 15.94
N SER A 353 -13.05 4.20 15.50
CA SER A 353 -12.31 3.31 16.43
C SER A 353 -10.98 3.90 16.94
N GLY A 354 -10.38 4.85 16.21
CA GLY A 354 -9.12 5.50 16.60
C GLY A 354 -9.25 6.83 17.34
N ALA A 355 -10.37 7.55 17.19
CA ALA A 355 -10.55 8.86 17.84
C ALA A 355 -10.82 8.75 19.35
N ASP A 356 -11.54 7.71 19.78
CA ASP A 356 -11.93 7.52 21.18
C ASP A 356 -10.78 6.98 22.06
N SER A 357 -9.76 6.34 21.48
CA SER A 357 -8.65 5.71 22.22
C SER A 357 -7.44 6.62 22.46
N VAL A 358 -7.28 7.69 21.66
CA VAL A 358 -6.11 8.58 21.72
C VAL A 358 -6.36 9.83 22.58
N GLN A 359 -7.60 10.33 22.66
CA GLN A 359 -7.92 11.58 23.37
C GLN A 359 -7.91 11.49 24.91
N ALA A 360 -7.68 10.31 25.50
CA ALA A 360 -7.89 10.06 26.92
C ALA A 360 -6.64 10.07 27.83
N LEU A 361 -5.43 10.35 27.31
CA LEU A 361 -4.22 10.31 28.14
C LEU A 361 -3.90 11.68 28.76
N PRO A 362 -3.73 11.77 30.09
CA PRO A 362 -3.33 13.01 30.75
C PRO A 362 -1.88 13.35 30.37
N LEU A 363 -1.69 14.58 29.88
CA LEU A 363 -0.38 15.14 29.50
C LEU A 363 0.53 15.25 30.74
N SER A 364 1.67 14.56 30.73
CA SER A 364 2.80 14.84 31.62
C SER A 364 3.66 15.96 31.00
N PRO A 365 4.25 16.88 31.78
CA PRO A 365 5.08 17.95 31.23
C PRO A 365 6.34 17.39 30.54
N ALA A 366 6.58 17.84 29.32
CA ALA A 366 7.66 17.42 28.43
C ALA A 366 9.06 17.60 29.06
N PRO A 367 9.98 16.63 28.94
CA PRO A 367 11.40 16.85 29.21
C PRO A 367 12.08 17.58 28.04
N VAL A 368 13.01 18.47 28.39
CA VAL A 368 13.80 19.29 27.47
C VAL A 368 14.65 18.42 26.55
N LEU A 369 14.46 18.55 25.23
CA LEU A 369 15.29 17.93 24.19
C LEU A 369 16.77 18.36 24.32
N VAL A 370 17.65 17.39 24.53
CA VAL A 370 19.11 17.56 24.37
C VAL A 370 19.47 17.13 22.95
N PHE A 371 19.77 18.09 22.09
CA PHE A 371 20.43 17.83 20.81
C PHE A 371 21.90 17.52 21.07
N ASN A 372 22.29 16.25 20.95
CA ASN A 372 23.70 15.91 20.77
C ASN A 372 24.12 16.32 19.36
N ASN A 373 24.78 17.48 19.25
CA ASN A 373 25.50 17.89 18.06
C ASN A 373 26.63 16.88 17.79
N LEU A 374 26.46 16.08 16.73
CA LEU A 374 27.56 15.44 16.04
C LEU A 374 28.18 16.48 15.09
N LEU A 375 29.24 17.13 15.56
CA LEU A 375 30.28 17.68 14.69
C LEU A 375 31.61 17.10 15.16
N SER A 376 32.38 16.64 14.18
CA SER A 376 33.79 16.22 14.18
C SER A 376 34.67 16.74 15.31
#